data_AF-A0A7W5C545-F1
#
_entry.id   AF-A0A7W5C545-F1
#
_cell.length_a   1.000
_cell.length_b   1.000
_cell.length_c   1.000
_cell.angle_alpha   90.00
_cell.angle_beta   90.00
_cell.angle_gamma   90.00
#
_symmetry.space_group_name_H-M   'P 1'
#
loop_
_entity.id
_entity.type
_entity.pdbx_description
1 polymer ?
#
loop_
_entity_poly.entity_id
_entity_poly.type
_entity_poly.pdbx_seq_one_letter_code
_entity_poly.pdbx_strand_id
1 'polypeptide(L)'
;MNLIQKITVLLMLFIALILSGCTKTVTDTVTEYKIKVIENPDPSLNKVKVQTDGMLSEVGYSHPHPFAMGNEVLVDLKYYEQHDISRGDIVVFKTKNKKDQDTDIARVVGLPGETVRIKKGQVYINDNKLDAFYGNDSPSDNSDSWNAVALKENEYFILADVRWRGFNDSQTAGSFLKQDVIGKVVGYKIPSINQE
;
A
#
# COMPACT_ATOMS: atom_id res chain seq x y z
N MET A 1 -5.88 -39.39 39.19
CA MET A 1 -6.26 -37.98 38.99
C MET A 1 -7.68 -37.77 39.49
N ASN A 2 -7.89 -36.88 40.46
CA ASN A 2 -9.22 -36.66 41.06
C ASN A 2 -10.13 -35.85 40.09
N LEU A 3 -11.44 -35.84 40.36
CA LEU A 3 -12.45 -35.21 39.49
C LEU A 3 -12.14 -33.71 39.24
N ILE A 4 -11.63 -33.02 40.27
CA ILE A 4 -11.24 -31.61 40.20
C ILE A 4 -10.07 -31.43 39.22
N GLN A 5 -9.01 -32.24 39.31
CA GLN A 5 -7.89 -32.18 38.37
C GLN A 5 -8.30 -32.46 36.93
N LYS A 6 -9.26 -33.37 36.69
CA LYS A 6 -9.80 -33.63 35.34
C LYS A 6 -10.53 -32.41 34.77
N ILE A 7 -11.32 -31.72 35.59
CA ILE A 7 -12.05 -30.50 35.20
C ILE A 7 -11.07 -29.35 34.94
N THR A 8 -10.05 -29.18 35.78
CA THR A 8 -9.04 -28.12 35.60
C THR A 8 -8.22 -28.34 34.33
N VAL A 9 -7.81 -29.59 34.04
CA VAL A 9 -7.08 -29.92 32.80
C VAL A 9 -7.96 -29.72 31.56
N LEU A 10 -9.24 -30.11 31.62
CA LEU A 10 -10.18 -29.91 30.53
C LEU A 10 -10.48 -28.42 30.26
N LEU A 11 -10.59 -27.61 31.32
CA LEU A 11 -10.78 -26.16 31.22
C LEU A 11 -9.53 -25.47 30.65
N MET A 12 -8.32 -25.87 31.05
CA MET A 12 -7.07 -25.37 30.46
C MET A 12 -6.91 -25.76 28.99
N LEU A 13 -7.28 -26.99 28.62
CA LEU A 13 -7.31 -27.43 27.21
C LEU A 13 -8.35 -26.65 26.40
N PHE A 14 -9.54 -26.42 26.97
CA PHE A 14 -10.57 -25.63 26.30
C PHE A 14 -10.12 -24.19 26.09
N ILE A 15 -9.52 -23.53 27.09
CA ILE A 15 -8.91 -22.19 26.99
C ILE A 15 -7.78 -22.17 25.93
N ALA A 16 -6.94 -23.20 25.88
CA ALA A 16 -5.89 -23.32 24.85
C ALA A 16 -6.47 -23.48 23.42
N LEU A 17 -7.62 -24.15 23.29
CA LEU A 17 -8.37 -24.27 22.04
C LEU A 17 -9.04 -22.95 21.61
N ILE A 18 -9.47 -22.09 22.55
CA ILE A 18 -9.97 -20.72 22.22
C ILE A 18 -8.82 -19.79 21.81
N LEU A 19 -7.61 -20.00 22.34
CA LEU A 19 -6.39 -19.24 22.02
C LEU A 19 -5.74 -19.69 20.71
N SER A 20 -6.23 -20.75 20.08
CA SER A 20 -5.90 -21.12 18.71
C SER A 20 -6.65 -20.22 17.72
N GLY A 21 -6.55 -18.90 17.91
CA GLY A 21 -7.07 -17.96 16.93
C GLY A 21 -6.35 -18.20 15.62
N CYS A 22 -7.04 -18.78 14.63
CA CYS A 22 -6.55 -18.77 13.26
C CYS A 22 -6.19 -17.32 12.93
N THR A 23 -4.90 -17.02 12.83
CA THR A 23 -4.41 -15.75 12.33
C THR A 23 -4.84 -15.69 10.87
N LYS A 24 -6.01 -15.09 10.62
CA LYS A 24 -6.49 -14.89 9.27
C LYS A 24 -5.52 -13.95 8.58
N THR A 25 -5.34 -14.19 7.30
CA THR A 25 -4.46 -13.41 6.44
C THR A 25 -5.34 -12.76 5.38
N VAL A 26 -5.09 -11.49 5.10
CA VAL A 26 -5.62 -10.82 3.91
C VAL A 26 -4.55 -10.97 2.85
N THR A 27 -4.85 -11.68 1.77
CA THR A 27 -3.90 -11.91 0.68
C THR A 27 -4.33 -11.11 -0.54
N ASP A 28 -3.37 -10.45 -1.18
CA ASP A 28 -3.55 -9.89 -2.51
C ASP A 28 -2.72 -10.71 -3.49
N THR A 29 -3.39 -11.59 -4.23
CA THR A 29 -2.76 -12.48 -5.22
C THR A 29 -2.80 -11.92 -6.64
N VAL A 30 -3.47 -10.78 -6.85
CA VAL A 30 -3.71 -10.22 -8.19
C VAL A 30 -2.72 -9.11 -8.48
N THR A 31 -2.37 -8.31 -7.47
CA THR A 31 -1.43 -7.21 -7.65
C THR A 31 -0.02 -7.73 -7.85
N GLU A 32 0.50 -7.49 -9.05
CA GLU A 32 1.88 -7.78 -9.37
C GLU A 32 2.81 -6.68 -8.85
N TYR A 33 4.02 -7.10 -8.46
CA TYR A 33 5.14 -6.19 -8.21
C TYR A 33 5.51 -5.36 -9.45
N LYS A 34 5.16 -5.88 -10.63
CA LYS A 34 5.49 -5.32 -11.93
C LYS A 34 4.46 -4.26 -12.33
N ILE A 35 4.91 -3.02 -12.52
CA ILE A 35 4.17 -2.08 -13.35
C ILE A 35 4.56 -2.31 -14.81
N LYS A 36 3.56 -2.31 -15.69
CA LYS A 36 3.73 -2.52 -17.12
C LYS A 36 4.60 -1.42 -17.76
N VAL A 37 5.63 -1.84 -18.50
CA VAL A 37 6.30 -0.97 -19.47
C VAL A 37 5.38 -0.80 -20.68
N ILE A 38 5.12 0.44 -21.08
CA ILE A 38 4.28 0.76 -22.23
C ILE A 38 5.11 1.59 -23.22
N GLU A 39 5.58 0.94 -24.29
CA GLU A 39 6.39 1.59 -25.33
C GLU A 39 5.56 2.61 -26.12
N ASN A 40 4.36 2.20 -26.52
CA ASN A 40 3.40 2.98 -27.31
C ASN A 40 2.12 3.22 -26.48
N PRO A 41 2.10 4.25 -25.62
CA PRO A 41 0.94 4.53 -24.79
C PRO A 41 -0.24 4.99 -25.63
N ASP A 42 -1.44 4.58 -25.20
CA ASP A 42 -2.68 5.16 -25.71
C ASP A 42 -2.65 6.69 -25.51
N PRO A 43 -2.94 7.50 -26.53
CA PRO A 43 -2.94 8.97 -26.44
C PRO A 43 -3.85 9.55 -25.35
N SER A 44 -4.83 8.78 -24.87
CA SER A 44 -5.71 9.17 -23.77
C SER A 44 -5.03 9.12 -22.39
N LEU A 45 -3.89 8.43 -22.27
CA LEU A 45 -3.13 8.36 -21.03
C LEU A 45 -2.37 9.66 -20.78
N ASN A 46 -2.38 10.08 -19.52
CA ASN A 46 -1.69 11.27 -19.06
C ASN A 46 -0.31 10.91 -18.53
N LYS A 47 0.64 11.84 -18.66
CA LYS A 47 1.96 11.71 -18.05
C LYS A 47 1.98 12.51 -16.76
N VAL A 48 2.34 11.85 -15.66
CA VAL A 48 2.44 12.49 -14.35
C VAL A 48 3.85 12.29 -13.82
N LYS A 49 4.46 13.38 -13.35
CA LYS A 49 5.78 13.35 -12.74
C LYS A 49 5.71 12.76 -11.34
N VAL A 50 6.59 11.82 -11.07
CA VAL A 50 6.78 11.21 -9.76
C VAL A 50 7.49 12.21 -8.85
N GLN A 51 6.92 12.41 -7.66
CA GLN A 51 7.41 13.39 -6.69
C GLN A 51 8.19 12.75 -5.54
N THR A 52 8.07 11.43 -5.35
CA THR A 52 8.81 10.64 -4.35
C THR A 52 9.29 9.31 -4.92
N ASP A 53 10.43 8.79 -4.44
CA ASP A 53 11.02 7.52 -4.88
C ASP A 53 10.56 6.31 -4.05
N GLY A 54 9.38 6.41 -3.44
CA GLY A 54 8.82 5.45 -2.48
C GLY A 54 8.12 4.24 -3.10
N MET A 55 8.05 4.12 -4.42
CA MET A 55 7.42 2.97 -5.07
C MET A 55 8.44 1.90 -5.45
N LEU A 56 8.07 0.64 -5.32
CA LEU A 56 8.94 -0.47 -5.70
C LEU A 56 8.85 -0.76 -7.21
N SER A 57 9.92 -1.31 -7.79
CA SER A 57 10.01 -1.66 -9.21
C SER A 57 10.81 -2.95 -9.45
N GLU A 58 10.44 -3.71 -10.49
CA GLU A 58 11.10 -4.94 -10.93
C GLU A 58 12.60 -4.74 -11.22
N VAL A 59 12.96 -3.60 -11.80
CA VAL A 59 14.36 -3.31 -12.19
C VAL A 59 15.25 -2.92 -10.99
N GLY A 60 14.66 -2.82 -9.79
CA GLY A 60 15.33 -2.42 -8.55
C GLY A 60 15.93 -1.02 -8.63
N TYR A 61 16.76 -0.67 -7.64
CA TYR A 61 17.45 0.62 -7.57
C TYR A 61 18.78 0.66 -8.36
N SER A 62 19.18 -0.44 -8.99
CA SER A 62 20.47 -0.57 -9.72
C SER A 62 20.38 -0.18 -11.20
N HIS A 63 19.18 0.04 -11.72
CA HIS A 63 18.90 0.56 -13.06
C HIS A 63 18.14 1.88 -12.94
N PRO A 64 17.96 2.66 -14.02
CA PRO A 64 17.12 3.85 -13.98
C PRO A 64 15.74 3.51 -13.40
N HIS A 65 15.52 3.91 -12.15
CA HIS A 65 14.35 3.50 -11.40
C HIS A 65 13.14 4.25 -11.97
N PRO A 66 12.10 3.57 -12.48
CA PRO A 66 11.01 4.24 -13.19
C PRO A 66 10.21 5.19 -12.31
N PHE A 67 10.19 4.95 -11.00
CA PHE A 67 9.58 5.84 -10.01
C PHE A 67 10.61 6.71 -9.29
N ALA A 68 11.79 6.94 -9.87
CA ALA A 68 12.69 7.96 -9.34
C ALA A 68 12.01 9.34 -9.44
N MET A 69 12.28 10.21 -8.47
CA MET A 69 11.76 11.56 -8.48
C MET A 69 12.11 12.28 -9.78
N GLY A 70 11.10 12.89 -10.42
CA GLY A 70 11.22 13.57 -11.71
C GLY A 70 10.89 12.70 -12.94
N ASN A 71 10.90 11.37 -12.81
CA ASN A 71 10.45 10.48 -13.88
C ASN A 71 8.93 10.57 -14.09
N GLU A 72 8.47 10.07 -15.25
CA GLU A 72 7.06 10.12 -15.62
C GLU A 72 6.43 8.73 -15.61
N VAL A 73 5.23 8.65 -15.02
CA VAL A 73 4.34 7.50 -15.11
C VAL A 73 3.15 7.82 -16.02
N LEU A 74 2.54 6.76 -16.55
CA LEU A 74 1.34 6.83 -17.38
C LEU A 74 0.11 6.59 -16.51
N VAL A 75 -0.85 7.49 -16.62
CA VAL A 75 -2.00 7.58 -15.72
C VAL A 75 -3.28 7.65 -16.53
N ASP A 76 -4.23 6.79 -16.19
CA ASP A 76 -5.60 6.91 -16.62
C ASP A 76 -6.39 7.72 -15.57
N LEU A 77 -6.69 8.97 -15.91
CA LEU A 77 -7.43 9.90 -15.06
C LEU A 77 -8.92 9.58 -14.97
N LYS A 78 -9.45 8.79 -15.91
CA LYS A 78 -10.88 8.42 -15.95
C LYS A 78 -11.13 7.01 -15.43
N TYR A 79 -10.08 6.28 -15.09
CA TYR A 79 -10.18 4.88 -14.65
C TYR A 79 -11.25 4.70 -13.56
N TYR A 80 -11.26 5.57 -12.54
CA TYR A 80 -12.20 5.48 -11.41
C TYR A 80 -13.57 6.11 -11.64
N GLU A 81 -13.84 6.64 -12.84
CA GLU A 81 -15.21 6.98 -13.26
C GLU A 81 -16.02 5.70 -13.58
N GLN A 82 -15.32 4.63 -13.95
CA GLN A 82 -15.91 3.37 -14.42
C GLN A 82 -15.56 2.15 -13.55
N HIS A 83 -14.58 2.30 -12.65
CA HIS A 83 -14.08 1.23 -11.78
C HIS A 83 -14.01 1.71 -10.34
N ASP A 84 -14.18 0.78 -9.39
CA ASP A 84 -13.90 1.06 -7.99
C ASP A 84 -12.39 1.06 -7.72
N ILE A 85 -11.99 1.88 -6.74
CA ILE A 85 -10.61 1.90 -6.25
C ILE A 85 -10.36 0.58 -5.53
N SER A 86 -9.37 -0.16 -5.99
CA SER A 86 -9.06 -1.49 -5.49
C SER A 86 -7.79 -1.48 -4.65
N ARG A 87 -7.73 -2.38 -3.68
CA ARG A 87 -6.50 -2.67 -2.95
C ARG A 87 -5.40 -3.04 -3.94
N GLY A 88 -4.21 -2.52 -3.73
CA GLY A 88 -3.06 -2.77 -4.60
C GLY A 88 -2.95 -1.80 -5.77
N ASP A 89 -3.97 -1.00 -6.07
CA ASP A 89 -3.88 0.03 -7.09
C ASP A 89 -2.80 1.06 -6.73
N ILE A 90 -2.01 1.47 -7.72
CA ILE A 90 -1.13 2.63 -7.58
C ILE A 90 -1.89 3.82 -8.13
N VAL A 91 -2.03 4.84 -7.30
CA VAL A 91 -2.86 6.01 -7.58
C VAL A 91 -2.04 7.26 -7.60
N VAL A 92 -2.40 8.19 -8.48
CA VAL A 92 -2.07 9.60 -8.28
C VAL A 92 -3.09 10.15 -7.29
N PHE A 93 -2.64 10.83 -6.24
CA PHE A 93 -3.51 11.42 -5.24
C PHE A 93 -3.04 12.82 -4.84
N LYS A 94 -3.96 13.63 -4.31
CA LYS A 94 -3.67 14.97 -3.77
C LYS A 94 -3.04 14.86 -2.39
N THR A 95 -1.87 15.44 -2.21
CA THR A 95 -1.16 15.46 -0.92
C THR A 95 -1.75 16.51 0.03
N LYS A 96 -1.80 16.22 1.33
CA LYS A 96 -2.40 17.11 2.34
C LYS A 96 -1.41 18.04 3.06
N ASN A 97 -0.12 17.69 3.06
CA ASN A 97 0.85 18.19 4.05
C ASN A 97 2.09 18.88 3.47
N LYS A 98 2.12 19.28 2.19
CA LYS A 98 3.33 19.85 1.57
C LYS A 98 3.04 21.08 0.70
N LYS A 99 3.84 22.12 0.88
CA LYS A 99 3.57 23.47 0.37
C LYS A 99 3.90 23.71 -1.11
N ASP A 100 4.58 22.78 -1.76
CA ASP A 100 5.01 22.88 -3.17
C ASP A 100 4.84 21.54 -3.92
N GLN A 101 4.06 20.63 -3.35
CA GLN A 101 3.72 19.34 -3.94
C GLN A 101 2.21 19.18 -3.84
N ASP A 102 1.55 19.22 -5.00
CA ASP A 102 0.08 19.11 -5.08
C ASP A 102 -0.38 17.65 -5.21
N THR A 103 0.49 16.78 -5.72
CA THR A 103 0.18 15.37 -5.98
C THR A 103 1.36 14.45 -5.70
N ASP A 104 1.08 13.17 -5.49
CA ASP A 104 2.08 12.11 -5.44
C ASP A 104 1.51 10.80 -5.97
N ILE A 105 2.35 9.77 -6.07
CA ILE A 105 1.92 8.39 -6.32
C ILE A 105 2.21 7.49 -5.13
N ALA A 106 1.25 6.63 -4.81
CA ALA A 106 1.39 5.61 -3.77
C ALA A 106 0.35 4.51 -3.98
N ARG A 107 0.43 3.43 -3.19
CA ARG A 107 -0.47 2.28 -3.31
C ARG A 107 -1.65 2.39 -2.37
N VAL A 108 -2.82 1.97 -2.84
CA VAL A 108 -4.00 1.77 -1.98
C VAL A 108 -3.81 0.50 -1.15
N VAL A 109 -3.61 0.68 0.15
CA VAL A 109 -3.36 -0.38 1.14
C VAL A 109 -4.54 -0.60 2.08
N GLY A 110 -5.49 0.32 2.19
CA GLY A 110 -6.69 0.13 3.00
C GLY A 110 -7.92 0.65 2.28
N LEU A 111 -9.03 -0.07 2.41
CA LEU A 111 -10.31 0.20 1.78
C LEU A 111 -11.34 0.72 2.79
N PRO A 112 -12.41 1.38 2.33
CA PRO A 112 -13.47 1.88 3.20
C PRO A 112 -14.00 0.83 4.18
N GLY A 113 -14.17 1.21 5.45
CA GLY A 113 -14.66 0.34 6.51
C GLY A 113 -13.60 -0.57 7.17
N GLU A 114 -12.35 -0.53 6.71
CA GLU A 114 -11.27 -1.30 7.31
C GLU A 114 -10.49 -0.53 8.38
N THR A 115 -9.83 -1.26 9.26
CA THR A 115 -8.83 -0.71 10.18
C THR A 115 -7.44 -1.14 9.73
N VAL A 116 -6.58 -0.17 9.43
CA VAL A 116 -5.19 -0.41 9.02
C VAL A 116 -4.26 -0.14 10.19
N ARG A 117 -3.33 -1.06 10.47
CA ARG A 117 -2.30 -0.91 11.51
C ARG A 117 -0.96 -1.38 10.97
N ILE A 118 0.11 -0.64 11.27
CA ILE A 118 1.48 -1.06 10.95
C ILE A 118 2.18 -1.44 12.26
N LYS A 119 2.78 -2.62 12.30
CA LYS A 119 3.54 -3.09 13.47
C LYS A 119 4.84 -3.73 12.99
N LYS A 120 5.97 -3.12 13.37
CA LYS A 120 7.33 -3.56 13.00
C LYS A 120 7.46 -3.80 11.49
N GLY A 121 7.07 -2.81 10.70
CA GLY A 121 7.13 -2.86 9.25
C GLY A 121 6.06 -3.73 8.58
N GLN A 122 5.22 -4.46 9.33
CA GLN A 122 4.16 -5.29 8.78
C GLN A 122 2.80 -4.59 8.85
N VAL A 123 2.09 -4.55 7.72
CA VAL A 123 0.72 -4.05 7.62
C VAL A 123 -0.28 -5.13 8.07
N TYR A 124 -1.30 -4.68 8.80
CA TYR A 124 -2.46 -5.46 9.22
C TYR A 124 -3.74 -4.74 8.81
N ILE A 125 -4.72 -5.50 8.31
CA ILE A 125 -6.05 -5.04 7.91
C ILE A 125 -7.08 -5.77 8.76
N ASN A 126 -7.86 -5.05 9.56
CA ASN A 126 -8.79 -5.63 10.53
C ASN A 126 -8.09 -6.69 11.42
N ASP A 127 -6.90 -6.34 11.91
CA ASP A 127 -5.99 -7.19 12.70
C ASP A 127 -5.41 -8.43 11.99
N ASN A 128 -5.73 -8.64 10.72
CA ASN A 128 -5.20 -9.73 9.91
C ASN A 128 -3.96 -9.28 9.15
N LYS A 129 -2.93 -10.13 9.08
CA LYS A 129 -1.69 -9.83 8.35
C LYS A 129 -2.02 -9.60 6.87
N LEU A 130 -1.53 -8.51 6.28
CA LEU A 130 -1.54 -8.34 4.83
C LEU A 130 -0.36 -9.11 4.21
N ASP A 131 -0.68 -10.20 3.52
CA ASP A 131 0.27 -11.04 2.80
C ASP A 131 0.30 -10.63 1.33
N ALA A 132 1.11 -9.61 1.08
CA ALA A 132 1.40 -9.05 -0.23
C ALA A 132 2.84 -8.49 -0.21
N PHE A 133 3.48 -8.33 -1.37
CA PHE A 133 4.86 -7.82 -1.43
C PHE A 133 5.01 -6.42 -0.80
N TYR A 134 3.95 -5.62 -0.83
CA TYR A 134 3.88 -4.27 -0.24
C TYR A 134 3.29 -4.28 1.17
N GLY A 135 2.91 -5.46 1.69
CA GLY A 135 2.40 -5.62 3.04
C GLY A 135 3.50 -5.53 4.10
N ASN A 136 4.77 -5.62 3.70
CA ASN A 136 5.91 -5.49 4.60
C ASN A 136 7.01 -4.64 3.95
N ASP A 137 7.41 -3.59 4.65
CA ASP A 137 8.58 -2.78 4.33
C ASP A 137 9.39 -2.70 5.62
N SER A 138 10.18 -3.75 5.84
CA SER A 138 11.13 -3.79 6.93
C SER A 138 12.52 -3.58 6.33
N PRO A 139 13.03 -2.33 6.28
CA PRO A 139 14.42 -2.17 6.65
C PRO A 139 14.54 -2.71 8.09
N SER A 140 15.71 -3.17 8.49
CA SER A 140 16.01 -3.87 9.76
C SER A 140 15.65 -3.14 11.08
N ASP A 141 14.94 -2.01 11.01
CA ASP A 141 14.52 -1.22 12.15
C ASP A 141 13.11 -1.61 12.63
N ASN A 142 13.04 -2.18 13.84
CA ASN A 142 11.79 -2.58 14.49
C ASN A 142 10.93 -1.39 14.95
N SER A 143 11.34 -0.16 14.64
CA SER A 143 10.69 1.08 15.05
C SER A 143 9.49 1.49 14.16
N ASP A 144 9.33 0.91 12.96
CA ASP A 144 8.21 1.22 12.06
C ASP A 144 6.88 0.63 12.55
N SER A 145 6.28 1.27 13.54
CA SER A 145 4.99 0.91 14.12
C SER A 145 4.12 2.14 14.25
N TRP A 146 2.89 2.06 13.74
CA TRP A 146 1.96 3.16 13.68
C TRP A 146 0.62 2.76 14.28
N ASN A 147 -0.05 3.73 14.88
CA ASN A 147 -1.37 3.53 15.47
C ASN A 147 -2.38 3.10 14.41
N ALA A 148 -3.38 2.35 14.85
CA ALA A 148 -4.46 1.91 13.98
C ALA A 148 -5.26 3.10 13.44
N VAL A 149 -5.57 3.08 12.16
CA VAL A 149 -6.45 4.04 11.48
C VAL A 149 -7.69 3.30 11.02
N ALA A 150 -8.84 3.63 11.62
CA ALA A 150 -10.15 3.14 11.18
C ALA A 150 -10.66 4.02 10.04
N LEU A 151 -10.78 3.43 8.85
CA LEU A 151 -11.22 4.10 7.64
C LEU A 151 -12.74 4.20 7.63
N LYS A 152 -13.26 5.41 7.44
CA LYS A 152 -14.69 5.64 7.24
C LYS A 152 -15.13 5.24 5.83
N GLU A 153 -16.41 5.43 5.56
CA GLU A 153 -16.92 5.37 4.20
C GLU A 153 -16.16 6.36 3.29
N ASN A 154 -15.79 5.93 2.09
CA ASN A 154 -15.02 6.68 1.10
C ASN A 154 -13.60 7.09 1.54
N GLU A 155 -13.07 6.55 2.63
CA GLU A 155 -11.69 6.75 3.06
C GLU A 155 -10.81 5.56 2.67
N TYR A 156 -9.59 5.88 2.22
CA TYR A 156 -8.58 4.93 1.78
C TYR A 156 -7.29 5.17 2.56
N PHE A 157 -6.58 4.09 2.86
CA PHE A 157 -5.21 4.18 3.36
C PHE A 157 -4.26 4.04 2.18
N ILE A 158 -3.60 5.13 1.81
CA ILE A 158 -2.68 5.20 0.68
C ILE A 158 -1.26 5.21 1.25
N LEU A 159 -0.38 4.31 0.82
CA LEU A 159 0.94 4.10 1.43
C LEU A 159 1.97 3.81 0.34
N ALA A 160 3.15 4.40 0.46
CA ALA A 160 4.30 4.07 -0.36
C ALA A 160 4.75 2.63 -0.10
N ASP A 161 5.29 1.97 -1.13
CA ASP A 161 5.83 0.62 -0.97
C ASP A 161 7.11 0.63 -0.10
N VAL A 162 7.87 1.73 -0.12
CA VAL A 162 9.04 2.00 0.72
C VAL A 162 8.74 3.19 1.62
N ARG A 163 8.38 2.92 2.88
CA ARG A 163 7.77 3.85 3.83
C ARG A 163 8.71 4.95 4.30
N TRP A 164 10.00 4.65 4.49
CA TRP A 164 10.97 5.69 4.85
C TRP A 164 11.20 6.72 3.74
N ARG A 165 10.67 6.49 2.53
CA ARG A 165 10.63 7.43 1.40
C ARG A 165 9.22 8.02 1.16
N GLY A 166 8.18 7.51 1.82
CA GLY A 166 6.77 7.85 1.64
C GLY A 166 6.28 9.04 2.49
N PHE A 167 6.91 10.20 2.38
CA PHE A 167 6.71 11.29 3.35
C PHE A 167 5.33 11.99 3.34
N ASN A 168 4.46 11.73 2.36
CA ASN A 168 3.18 12.43 2.18
C ASN A 168 1.96 11.52 2.06
N ASP A 169 2.11 10.26 2.45
CA ASP A 169 1.06 9.25 2.37
C ASP A 169 0.30 9.13 3.70
N SER A 170 -0.47 8.07 3.88
CA SER A 170 -1.31 7.88 5.06
C SER A 170 -0.54 7.68 6.35
N GLN A 171 0.77 7.39 6.29
CA GLN A 171 1.62 7.36 7.46
C GLN A 171 1.69 8.74 8.15
N THR A 172 1.79 9.82 7.37
CA THR A 172 1.93 11.19 7.90
C THR A 172 0.63 12.00 7.82
N ALA A 173 -0.25 11.67 6.87
CA ALA A 173 -1.46 12.45 6.58
C ALA A 173 -2.77 11.79 7.04
N GLY A 174 -2.73 10.54 7.52
CA GLY A 174 -3.93 9.76 7.81
C GLY A 174 -4.67 9.34 6.53
N SER A 175 -5.98 9.08 6.63
CA SER A 175 -6.74 8.59 5.48
C SER A 175 -6.93 9.65 4.38
N PHE A 176 -7.12 9.18 3.14
CA PHE A 176 -7.48 10.00 1.97
C PHE A 176 -8.89 9.71 1.52
N LEU A 177 -9.63 10.73 1.08
CA LEU A 177 -10.97 10.57 0.57
C LEU A 177 -10.93 10.08 -0.88
N LYS A 178 -12.02 9.47 -1.37
CA LYS A 178 -12.17 9.09 -2.79
C LYS A 178 -11.86 10.27 -3.74
N GLN A 179 -12.28 11.48 -3.38
CA GLN A 179 -12.04 12.70 -4.18
C GLN A 179 -10.58 13.17 -4.19
N ASP A 180 -9.75 12.67 -3.28
CA ASP A 180 -8.31 12.95 -3.25
C ASP A 180 -7.57 12.07 -4.27
N VAL A 181 -8.16 10.94 -4.69
CA VAL A 181 -7.62 10.04 -5.72
C VAL A 181 -7.95 10.60 -7.10
N ILE A 182 -6.91 10.87 -7.89
CA ILE A 182 -7.00 11.54 -9.19
C ILE A 182 -7.10 10.55 -10.34
N GLY A 183 -6.36 9.45 -10.29
CA GLY A 183 -6.29 8.50 -11.39
C GLY A 183 -5.43 7.28 -11.08
N LYS A 184 -5.51 6.27 -11.94
CA LYS A 184 -4.75 5.03 -11.78
C LYS A 184 -3.47 5.08 -12.58
N VAL A 185 -2.35 4.77 -11.95
CA VAL A 185 -1.09 4.51 -12.65
C VAL A 185 -1.20 3.16 -13.35
N VAL A 186 -1.11 3.17 -14.68
CA VAL A 186 -1.29 1.97 -15.53
C VAL A 186 0.02 1.46 -16.12
N GLY A 187 1.07 2.29 -16.09
CA GLY A 187 2.34 1.96 -16.71
C GLY A 187 3.38 3.06 -16.55
N TYR A 188 4.54 2.83 -17.15
CA TYR A 188 5.55 3.87 -17.38
C TYR A 188 6.24 3.62 -18.72
N LYS A 189 6.90 4.66 -19.23
CA LYS A 189 7.82 4.52 -20.37
C LYS A 189 9.23 4.28 -19.82
N ILE A 190 10.00 3.41 -20.47
CA ILE A 190 11.44 3.31 -20.15
C ILE A 190 12.03 4.71 -20.37
N PRO A 191 12.69 5.29 -19.35
CA PRO A 191 13.37 6.56 -19.53
C PRO A 191 14.39 6.41 -20.66
N SER A 192 14.38 7.33 -21.62
CA SER A 192 15.46 7.39 -22.60
C SER A 192 16.75 7.55 -21.81
N ILE A 193 17.67 6.58 -21.94
CA ILE A 193 19.03 6.77 -21.41
C ILE A 193 19.60 7.90 -22.25
N ASN A 194 19.73 9.09 -21.67
CA ASN A 194 20.54 10.13 -22.29
C ASN A 194 21.95 9.55 -22.37
N GLN A 195 22.37 9.19 -23.58
CA GLN A 195 23.78 9.05 -23.89
C GLN A 195 24.34 10.47 -23.90
N GLU A 196 24.74 10.96 -22.73
CA GLU A 196 25.72 12.05 -22.65
C GLU A 196 27.14 11.46 -22.73
#